data_AF-A0AB73HY30-F1
#
_entry.id   AF-A0AB73HY30-F1
#
_cell.length_a   1.000
_cell.length_b   1.000
_cell.length_c   1.000
_cell.angle_alpha   90.00
_cell.angle_beta   90.00
_cell.angle_gamma   90.00
#
_symmetry.space_group_name_H-M   'P 1'
#
loop_
_entity.id
_entity.type
_entity.pdbx_description
1 polymer ?
#
loop_
_entity_poly.entity_id
_entity_poly.type
_entity_poly.pdbx_seq_one_letter_code
_entity_poly.pdbx_strand_id
1 'polypeptide(L)'
;MHCPACRDSQLKPTKLDEGLLAHGCEKCSGALVALLYYRDWAERAPHPEASAAELQAEPASESTQALTCPKCAKLMSKFQISGTRGNRLDLCTSCDEAWLDGGEWQLLKALELSRKMPAIFSEAWQRRVRQESAEQARRERFTRLAGAEAVARADEVRAWLKDHPQRRELLHYIGHE
;
A
#
# COMPACT_ATOMS: atom_id res chain seq x y z
N MET A 1 -3.63 -10.75 -24.18
CA MET A 1 -4.18 -11.04 -22.84
C MET A 1 -5.28 -10.03 -22.55
N HIS A 2 -6.38 -10.42 -21.90
CA HIS A 2 -7.44 -9.47 -21.51
C HIS A 2 -7.06 -8.75 -20.21
N CYS A 3 -7.49 -7.49 -20.07
CA CYS A 3 -7.33 -6.73 -18.84
C CYS A 3 -8.12 -7.41 -17.71
N PRO A 4 -7.51 -7.71 -16.56
CA PRO A 4 -8.20 -8.38 -15.45
C PRO A 4 -9.29 -7.50 -14.82
N ALA A 5 -9.11 -6.17 -14.84
CA ALA A 5 -10.06 -5.21 -14.31
C ALA A 5 -11.24 -4.97 -15.28
N CYS A 6 -10.96 -4.66 -16.56
CA CYS A 6 -12.01 -4.35 -17.54
C CYS A 6 -12.68 -5.58 -18.17
N ARG A 7 -11.95 -6.69 -18.29
CA ARG A 7 -12.32 -7.96 -18.95
C ARG A 7 -12.59 -7.88 -20.46
N ASP A 8 -13.01 -6.72 -20.97
CA ASP A 8 -13.34 -6.48 -22.38
C ASP A 8 -12.21 -5.82 -23.19
N SER A 9 -11.21 -5.24 -22.52
CA SER A 9 -10.05 -4.61 -23.16
C SER A 9 -8.87 -5.57 -23.25
N GLN A 10 -8.07 -5.48 -24.32
CA GLN A 10 -6.78 -6.17 -24.39
C GLN A 10 -5.66 -5.33 -23.76
N LEU A 11 -4.70 -6.01 -23.15
CA LEU A 11 -3.46 -5.40 -22.69
C LEU A 11 -2.46 -5.26 -23.83
N LYS A 12 -1.81 -4.11 -23.93
CA LYS A 12 -0.78 -3.82 -24.94
C LYS A 12 0.58 -3.61 -24.27
N PRO A 13 1.70 -3.99 -24.93
CA PRO A 13 3.02 -3.67 -24.43
C PRO A 13 3.17 -2.17 -24.17
N THR A 14 3.66 -1.82 -22.98
CA THR A 14 3.86 -0.44 -22.55
C THR A 14 5.08 -0.32 -21.64
N LYS A 15 5.38 0.90 -21.20
CA LYS A 15 6.37 1.18 -20.17
C LYS A 15 5.69 1.88 -19.01
N LEU A 16 5.89 1.38 -17.79
CA LEU A 16 5.42 2.05 -16.57
C LEU A 16 6.35 3.18 -16.13
N ASP A 17 7.63 2.99 -16.38
CA ASP A 17 8.68 3.96 -16.13
C ASP A 17 9.77 3.80 -17.17
N GLU A 18 10.77 4.68 -17.15
CA GLU A 18 11.91 4.58 -18.04
C GLU A 18 12.62 3.22 -17.81
N GLY A 19 12.57 2.36 -18.83
CA GLY A 19 13.13 1.02 -18.79
C GLY A 19 12.26 -0.07 -18.14
N LEU A 20 11.15 0.27 -17.46
CA LEU A 20 10.27 -0.72 -16.83
C LEU A 20 9.17 -1.17 -17.79
N LEU A 21 9.35 -2.36 -18.37
CA LEU A 21 8.38 -2.98 -19.29
C LEU A 21 7.15 -3.53 -18.56
N ALA A 22 5.98 -3.30 -19.15
CA ALA A 22 4.69 -3.77 -18.63
C ALA A 22 3.70 -4.05 -19.78
N HIS A 23 2.52 -4.58 -19.44
CA HIS A 23 1.38 -4.64 -20.33
C HIS A 23 0.25 -3.75 -19.80
N GLY A 24 -0.04 -2.65 -20.47
CA GLY A 24 -1.00 -1.63 -20.05
C GLY A 24 -2.38 -1.80 -20.66
N CYS A 25 -3.39 -1.31 -19.96
CA CYS A 25 -4.76 -1.16 -20.44
C CYS A 25 -5.03 0.32 -20.75
N GLU A 26 -5.45 0.64 -21.97
CA GLU A 26 -5.78 2.02 -22.38
C GLU A 26 -7.10 2.53 -21.75
N LYS A 27 -7.97 1.63 -21.28
CA LYS A 27 -9.30 1.97 -20.74
C LYS A 27 -9.27 2.34 -19.25
N CYS A 28 -8.52 1.60 -18.43
CA CYS A 28 -8.44 1.83 -16.99
C CYS A 28 -7.06 2.32 -16.52
N SER A 29 -6.10 2.50 -17.44
CA SER A 29 -4.72 2.88 -17.14
C SER A 29 -3.97 1.91 -16.21
N GLY A 30 -4.51 0.71 -15.97
CA GLY A 30 -3.85 -0.33 -15.19
C GLY A 30 -2.76 -1.05 -15.99
N ALA A 31 -1.80 -1.65 -15.28
CA ALA A 31 -0.64 -2.29 -15.87
C ALA A 31 -0.31 -3.62 -15.19
N LEU A 32 0.04 -4.61 -16.02
CA LEU A 32 0.59 -5.89 -15.59
C LEU A 32 2.11 -5.88 -15.71
N VAL A 33 2.80 -6.18 -14.62
CA VAL A 33 4.26 -6.16 -14.51
C VAL A 33 4.75 -7.50 -13.96
N ALA A 34 5.64 -8.15 -14.69
CA ALA A 34 6.33 -9.32 -14.17
C ALA A 34 7.37 -8.88 -13.11
N LEU A 35 7.36 -9.51 -11.93
CA LEU A 35 8.33 -9.21 -10.86
C LEU A 35 9.78 -9.43 -11.32
N LEU A 36 10.00 -10.31 -12.29
CA LEU A 36 11.31 -10.52 -12.92
C LEU A 36 11.81 -9.27 -13.66
N TYR A 37 10.95 -8.65 -14.47
CA TYR A 37 11.30 -7.41 -15.20
C TYR A 37 11.44 -6.23 -14.26
N TYR A 38 10.57 -6.17 -13.24
CA TYR A 38 10.70 -5.20 -12.16
C TYR A 38 12.05 -5.30 -11.45
N ARG A 39 12.50 -6.52 -11.10
CA ARG A 39 13.77 -6.73 -10.40
C ARG A 39 14.94 -6.23 -11.24
N ASP A 40 14.99 -6.65 -12.50
CA ASP A 40 16.04 -6.23 -13.44
C ASP A 40 16.09 -4.70 -13.60
N TRP A 41 14.92 -4.07 -13.73
CA TRP A 41 14.81 -2.62 -13.77
C TRP A 41 15.28 -1.96 -12.47
N ALA A 42 14.85 -2.44 -11.31
CA ALA A 42 15.16 -1.84 -10.02
C ALA A 42 16.66 -1.91 -9.68
N GLU A 43 17.37 -2.94 -10.17
CA GLU A 43 18.82 -3.11 -10.03
C GLU A 43 19.62 -2.16 -10.95
N ARG A 44 19.09 -1.84 -12.13
CA ARG A 44 19.79 -1.02 -13.15
C ARG A 44 19.43 0.45 -13.12
N ALA A 45 18.25 0.79 -12.62
CA ALA A 45 17.77 2.16 -12.64
C ALA A 45 18.68 3.06 -11.79
N PRO A 46 19.08 4.25 -12.28
CA PRO A 46 19.86 5.21 -11.52
C PRO A 46 19.08 5.63 -10.28
N HIS A 47 19.72 5.69 -9.11
CA HIS A 47 19.05 6.07 -7.86
C HIS A 47 18.19 7.32 -8.08
N PRO A 48 16.92 7.32 -7.64
CA PRO A 48 16.10 8.50 -7.76
C PRO A 48 16.82 9.59 -6.96
N GLU A 49 17.38 10.57 -7.67
CA GLU A 49 17.63 11.87 -7.06
C GLU A 49 16.29 12.32 -6.53
N ALA A 50 16.26 12.82 -5.29
CA ALA A 50 15.06 13.30 -4.63
C ALA A 50 14.50 14.51 -5.39
N SER A 51 13.86 14.23 -6.52
CA SER A 51 13.11 15.17 -7.30
C SER A 51 11.80 15.37 -6.55
N ALA A 52 11.72 16.48 -5.83
CA ALA A 52 10.50 17.08 -5.31
C ALA A 52 9.58 17.55 -6.45
N ALA A 53 9.40 16.71 -7.48
CA ALA A 53 8.29 16.86 -8.38
C ALA A 53 7.06 16.53 -7.56
N GLU A 54 6.22 17.55 -7.36
CA GLU A 54 4.88 17.42 -6.81
C GLU A 54 4.10 16.44 -7.70
N LEU A 55 4.28 15.15 -7.43
CA LEU A 55 3.45 14.09 -7.97
C LEU A 55 2.08 14.33 -7.35
N GLN A 56 1.23 15.04 -8.08
CA GLN A 56 -0.21 15.02 -7.85
C GLN A 56 -0.62 13.55 -7.96
N ALA A 57 -0.64 12.88 -6.82
CA ALA A 57 -1.12 11.52 -6.70
C ALA A 57 -2.63 11.60 -6.93
N GLU A 58 -3.04 11.47 -8.19
CA GLU A 58 -4.41 11.17 -8.54
C GLU A 58 -4.88 10.00 -7.68
N PRO A 59 -6.11 10.04 -7.15
CA PRO A 59 -6.62 8.96 -6.32
C PRO A 59 -6.56 7.66 -7.13
N ALA A 60 -5.71 6.74 -6.70
CA ALA A 60 -5.60 5.43 -7.33
C ALA A 60 -6.99 4.79 -7.37
N SER A 61 -7.40 4.31 -8.55
CA SER A 61 -8.74 3.73 -8.70
C SER A 61 -8.80 2.41 -7.93
N GLU A 62 -9.51 2.37 -6.80
CA GLU A 62 -9.60 1.17 -5.98
C GLU A 62 -10.56 0.15 -6.58
N SER A 63 -10.06 -1.04 -6.89
CA SER A 63 -10.90 -2.21 -7.17
C SER A 63 -11.00 -3.11 -5.94
N THR A 64 -12.20 -3.22 -5.36
CA THR A 64 -12.48 -4.18 -4.27
C THR A 64 -12.70 -5.61 -4.78
N GLN A 65 -12.85 -5.77 -6.10
CA GLN A 65 -13.09 -7.06 -6.74
C GLN A 65 -11.82 -7.90 -6.79
N ALA A 66 -11.98 -9.21 -6.58
CA ALA A 66 -10.89 -10.14 -6.78
C ALA A 66 -10.58 -10.28 -8.28
N LEU A 67 -9.30 -10.18 -8.63
CA LEU A 67 -8.83 -10.24 -10.01
C LEU A 67 -8.30 -11.63 -10.36
N THR A 68 -8.44 -12.00 -11.63
CA THR A 68 -7.87 -13.22 -12.18
C THR A 68 -6.66 -12.87 -13.03
N CYS A 69 -5.52 -13.52 -12.78
CA CYS A 69 -4.29 -13.28 -13.52
C CYS A 69 -4.50 -13.57 -15.01
N PRO A 70 -4.23 -12.60 -15.90
CA PRO A 70 -4.50 -12.76 -17.33
C PRO A 70 -3.48 -13.67 -18.05
N LYS A 71 -2.38 -14.04 -17.37
CA LYS A 71 -1.33 -14.94 -17.87
C LYS A 71 -1.60 -16.41 -17.56
N CYS A 72 -2.04 -16.74 -16.34
CA CYS A 72 -2.23 -18.13 -15.88
C CYS A 72 -3.63 -18.46 -15.35
N ALA A 73 -4.58 -17.51 -15.43
CA ALA A 73 -5.97 -17.66 -15.01
C ALA A 73 -6.21 -17.99 -13.52
N LYS A 74 -5.19 -17.87 -12.66
CA LYS A 74 -5.33 -18.04 -11.20
C LYS A 74 -5.72 -16.74 -10.52
N LEU A 75 -6.36 -16.85 -9.35
CA LEU A 75 -6.76 -15.70 -8.55
C LEU A 75 -5.54 -14.90 -8.06
N MET A 76 -5.64 -13.58 -8.09
CA MET A 76 -4.62 -12.66 -7.58
C MET A 76 -4.93 -12.30 -6.12
N SER A 77 -3.88 -12.17 -5.31
CA SER A 77 -3.98 -11.77 -3.92
C SER A 77 -3.74 -10.27 -3.78
N LYS A 78 -4.55 -9.60 -2.94
CA LYS A 78 -4.43 -8.16 -2.67
C LYS A 78 -3.49 -7.88 -1.50
N PHE A 79 -2.57 -6.94 -1.68
CA PHE A 79 -1.56 -6.56 -0.70
C PHE A 79 -1.62 -5.06 -0.43
N GLN A 80 -1.75 -4.67 0.84
CA GLN A 80 -1.88 -3.27 1.23
C GLN A 80 -0.54 -2.55 1.09
N ILE A 81 -0.55 -1.42 0.39
CA ILE A 81 0.61 -0.54 0.24
C ILE A 81 0.85 0.23 1.55
N SER A 82 -0.20 0.78 2.16
CA SER A 82 -0.14 1.59 3.37
C SER A 82 -1.38 1.40 4.25
N GLY A 83 -1.33 1.90 5.49
CA GLY A 83 -2.41 1.73 6.49
C GLY A 83 -3.72 2.46 6.17
N THR A 84 -3.69 3.35 5.17
CA THR A 84 -4.87 4.04 4.63
C THR A 84 -5.71 3.08 3.80
N ARG A 85 -7.03 3.10 4.03
CA ARG A 85 -7.99 2.31 3.25
C ARG A 85 -7.99 2.85 1.81
N GLY A 86 -7.60 2.04 0.83
CA GLY A 86 -7.67 2.41 -0.58
C GLY A 86 -6.61 1.80 -1.49
N ASN A 87 -5.40 1.54 -0.96
CA ASN A 87 -4.22 1.34 -1.81
C ASN A 87 -3.72 -0.11 -1.73
N ARG A 88 -4.00 -0.92 -2.76
CA ARG A 88 -3.70 -2.36 -2.75
C ARG A 88 -3.24 -2.87 -4.10
N LEU A 89 -2.04 -3.43 -4.12
CA LEU A 89 -1.52 -4.13 -5.29
C LEU A 89 -2.09 -5.55 -5.38
N ASP A 90 -2.37 -6.00 -6.60
CA ASP A 90 -2.74 -7.39 -6.88
C ASP A 90 -1.50 -8.17 -7.33
N LEU A 91 -1.24 -9.33 -6.74
CA LEU A 91 -0.13 -10.21 -7.15
C LEU A 91 -0.65 -11.62 -7.44
N CYS A 92 -0.24 -12.16 -8.59
CA CYS A 92 -0.38 -13.58 -8.87
C CYS A 92 0.80 -14.35 -8.29
N THR A 93 0.60 -15.01 -7.15
CA THR A 93 1.62 -15.81 -6.44
C THR A 93 2.05 -17.08 -7.17
N SER A 94 1.45 -17.38 -8.33
CA SER A 94 1.79 -18.56 -9.14
C SER A 94 2.68 -18.28 -10.33
N CYS A 95 2.73 -17.03 -10.81
CA CYS A 95 3.54 -16.67 -11.97
C CYS A 95 4.24 -15.32 -11.83
N ASP A 96 4.19 -14.74 -10.62
CA ASP A 96 4.86 -13.50 -10.22
C ASP A 96 4.54 -12.31 -11.13
N GLU A 97 3.28 -12.22 -11.55
CA GLU A 97 2.73 -11.07 -12.26
C GLU A 97 1.98 -10.18 -11.27
N ALA A 98 2.45 -8.94 -11.12
CA ALA A 98 1.78 -7.91 -10.35
C ALA A 98 0.86 -7.09 -11.27
N TRP A 99 -0.35 -6.82 -10.81
CA TRP A 99 -1.27 -5.89 -11.43
C TRP A 99 -1.31 -4.62 -10.60
N LEU A 100 -1.15 -3.49 -11.27
CA LEU A 100 -1.25 -2.15 -10.73
C LEU A 100 -2.49 -1.51 -11.36
N ASP A 101 -3.45 -1.10 -10.55
CA ASP A 101 -4.56 -0.28 -11.00
C ASP A 101 -4.08 1.12 -11.41
N GLY A 102 -4.95 1.88 -12.11
CA GLY A 102 -4.60 3.22 -12.58
C GLY A 102 -4.18 4.12 -11.42
N GLY A 103 -2.98 4.73 -11.53
CA GLY A 103 -2.41 5.63 -10.53
C GLY A 103 -1.57 4.94 -9.44
N GLU A 104 -1.62 3.61 -9.30
CA GLU A 104 -0.88 2.92 -8.23
C GLU A 104 0.65 3.01 -8.40
N TRP A 105 1.15 3.03 -9.64
CA TRP A 105 2.59 3.22 -9.88
C TRP A 105 3.06 4.61 -9.41
N GLN A 106 2.27 5.64 -9.69
CA GLN A 106 2.55 7.02 -9.25
C GLN A 106 2.52 7.11 -7.73
N LEU A 107 1.56 6.43 -7.08
CA LEU A 107 1.52 6.32 -5.63
C LEU A 107 2.78 5.64 -5.07
N LEU A 108 3.22 4.52 -5.66
CA LEU A 108 4.46 3.88 -5.24
C LEU A 108 5.67 4.82 -5.35
N LYS A 109 5.72 5.67 -6.37
CA LYS A 109 6.77 6.71 -6.49
C LYS A 109 6.64 7.77 -5.41
N ALA A 110 5.44 8.30 -5.17
CA ALA A 110 5.19 9.33 -4.16
C ALA A 110 5.51 8.84 -2.73
N LEU A 111 5.35 7.54 -2.46
CA LEU A 111 5.69 6.92 -1.18
C LEU A 111 7.15 6.42 -1.11
N GLU A 112 7.97 6.66 -2.13
CA GLU A 112 9.35 6.13 -2.23
C GLU A 112 9.43 4.59 -2.15
N LEU A 113 8.35 3.92 -2.58
CA LEU A 113 8.20 2.46 -2.60
C LEU A 113 8.37 1.84 -3.98
N SER A 114 8.54 2.65 -5.02
CA SER A 114 8.73 2.17 -6.40
C SER A 114 9.89 1.21 -6.56
N ARG A 115 10.91 1.25 -5.70
CA ARG A 115 12.02 0.27 -5.64
C ARG A 115 11.87 -0.83 -4.60
N LYS A 116 10.86 -0.74 -3.75
CA LYS A 116 10.59 -1.67 -2.65
C LYS A 116 9.27 -2.43 -2.87
N MET A 117 8.74 -2.46 -4.09
CA MET A 117 7.48 -3.14 -4.39
C MET A 117 7.44 -4.60 -3.91
N PRO A 118 8.49 -5.44 -4.07
CA PRO A 118 8.49 -6.81 -3.54
C PRO A 118 8.35 -6.89 -2.02
N ALA A 119 8.84 -5.87 -1.29
CA ALA A 119 8.68 -5.82 0.16
C ALA A 119 7.21 -5.70 0.57
N ILE A 120 6.37 -5.03 -0.25
CA ILE A 120 4.93 -4.90 -0.01
C ILE A 120 4.26 -6.26 0.06
N PHE A 121 4.72 -7.23 -0.74
CA PHE A 121 4.17 -8.58 -0.77
C PHE A 121 4.63 -9.48 0.38
N SER A 122 5.54 -9.00 1.24
CA SER A 122 6.04 -9.76 2.37
C SER A 122 5.05 -9.79 3.55
N GLU A 123 5.08 -10.89 4.32
CA GLU A 123 4.28 -10.99 5.55
C GLU A 123 4.67 -9.92 6.58
N ALA A 124 5.96 -9.60 6.69
CA ALA A 124 6.46 -8.58 7.61
C ALA A 124 5.86 -7.20 7.31
N TRP A 125 5.80 -6.83 6.02
CA TRP A 125 5.14 -5.60 5.58
C TRP A 125 3.65 -5.63 5.87
N GLN A 126 2.95 -6.67 5.43
CA GLN A 126 1.50 -6.78 5.62
C GLN A 126 1.11 -6.82 7.10
N ARG A 127 1.96 -7.36 7.98
CA ARG A 127 1.75 -7.32 9.44
C ARG A 127 1.89 -5.90 9.98
N ARG A 128 2.93 -5.17 9.56
CA ARG A 128 3.15 -3.78 9.96
C ARG A 128 2.00 -2.88 9.53
N VAL A 129 1.59 -2.95 8.26
CA VAL A 129 0.48 -2.16 7.73
C VAL A 129 -0.84 -2.45 8.46
N ARG A 130 -1.12 -3.73 8.78
CA ARG A 130 -2.29 -4.10 9.58
C ARG A 130 -2.26 -3.51 10.99
N GLN A 131 -1.08 -3.47 11.63
CA GLN A 131 -0.92 -2.86 12.96
C GLN A 131 -1.15 -1.35 12.90
N GLU A 132 -0.53 -0.65 11.95
CA GLU A 132 -0.71 0.79 11.72
C GLU A 132 -2.19 1.13 11.48
N SER A 133 -2.86 0.37 10.60
CA SER A 133 -4.29 0.57 10.29
C SER A 133 -5.19 0.32 11.51
N ALA A 134 -4.89 -0.71 12.31
CA ALA A 134 -5.63 -1.01 13.53
C ALA A 134 -5.47 0.08 14.60
N GLU A 135 -4.26 0.62 14.76
CA GLU A 135 -4.00 1.74 15.67
C GLU A 135 -4.73 3.01 15.22
N GLN A 136 -4.69 3.32 13.92
CA GLN A 136 -5.42 4.45 13.37
C GLN A 136 -6.94 4.31 13.55
N ALA A 137 -7.51 3.15 13.21
CA ALA A 137 -8.94 2.89 13.39
C ALA A 137 -9.36 2.98 14.86
N ARG A 138 -8.49 2.51 15.78
CA ARG A 138 -8.69 2.68 17.23
C ARG A 138 -8.73 4.16 17.59
N ARG A 139 -7.74 4.95 17.15
CA ARG A 139 -7.64 6.38 17.44
C ARG A 139 -8.85 7.15 16.89
N GLU A 140 -9.27 6.88 15.66
CA GLU A 140 -10.45 7.47 15.04
C GLU A 140 -11.73 7.15 15.82
N ARG A 141 -11.89 5.90 16.26
CA ARG A 141 -13.03 5.49 17.10
C ARG A 141 -13.06 6.27 18.42
N PHE A 142 -11.93 6.37 19.13
CA PHE A 142 -11.87 7.14 20.37
C PHE A 142 -12.09 8.64 20.13
N THR A 143 -11.59 9.17 19.02
CA THR A 143 -11.78 10.58 18.63
C THR A 143 -13.25 10.89 18.42
N ARG A 144 -14.00 9.96 17.80
CA ARG A 144 -15.45 10.09 17.62
C ARG A 144 -16.23 10.05 18.94
N LEU A 145 -15.74 9.30 19.93
CA LEU A 145 -16.41 9.12 21.22
C LEU A 145 -16.10 10.23 22.23
N ALA A 146 -14.84 10.65 22.34
CA ALA A 146 -14.34 11.54 23.38
C ALA A 146 -13.89 12.92 22.84
N GLY A 147 -13.86 13.11 21.52
CA GLY A 147 -13.32 14.31 20.89
C GLY A 147 -11.80 14.26 20.66
N ALA A 148 -11.32 15.08 19.74
CA ALA A 148 -9.91 15.09 19.34
C ALA A 148 -8.97 15.57 20.45
N GLU A 149 -9.40 16.55 21.26
CA GLU A 149 -8.61 17.09 22.36
C GLU A 149 -8.37 16.05 23.46
N ALA A 150 -9.42 15.34 23.88
CA ALA A 150 -9.32 14.29 24.89
C ALA A 150 -8.41 13.14 24.41
N VAL A 151 -8.49 12.77 23.13
CA VAL A 151 -7.61 11.74 22.56
C VAL A 151 -6.16 12.21 22.48
N ALA A 152 -5.91 13.46 22.09
CA ALA A 152 -4.55 14.01 22.09
C ALA A 152 -3.94 13.98 23.51
N ARG A 153 -4.71 14.36 24.52
CA ARG A 153 -4.28 14.27 25.92
C ARG A 153 -4.03 12.82 26.36
N ALA A 154 -4.89 11.89 25.96
CA ALA A 154 -4.69 10.48 26.24
C ALA A 154 -3.44 9.91 25.55
N ASP A 155 -3.12 10.38 24.33
CA ASP A 155 -1.90 10.02 23.60
C ASP A 155 -0.65 10.51 24.35
N GLU A 156 -0.65 11.74 24.88
CA GLU A 156 0.43 12.28 25.72
C GLU A 156 0.66 11.43 26.98
N VAL A 157 -0.42 11.12 27.72
CA VAL A 157 -0.34 10.30 28.92
C VAL A 157 0.15 8.89 28.59
N ARG A 158 -0.32 8.30 27.50
CA ARG A 158 0.13 6.98 27.03
C ARG A 158 1.62 6.99 26.69
N ALA A 159 2.11 8.04 26.03
CA ALA A 159 3.52 8.20 25.69
C ALA A 159 4.38 8.32 26.95
N TRP A 160 3.98 9.17 27.90
CA TRP A 160 4.66 9.32 29.18
C TRP A 160 4.70 8.01 29.99
N LEU A 161 3.58 7.28 30.05
CA LEU A 161 3.50 6.02 30.79
C LEU A 161 4.27 4.86 30.15
N LYS A 162 4.58 4.93 28.85
CA LYS A 162 5.19 3.80 28.11
C LYS A 162 6.53 3.37 28.72
N ASP A 163 7.36 4.34 29.08
CA ASP A 163 8.72 4.11 29.58
C ASP A 163 8.84 4.38 31.10
N HIS A 164 7.70 4.61 31.79
CA HIS A 164 7.71 4.91 33.22
C HIS A 164 7.90 3.62 34.06
N PRO A 165 8.84 3.57 35.02
CA PRO A 165 9.13 2.36 35.79
C PRO A 165 7.91 1.84 36.58
N GLN A 166 7.10 2.74 37.14
CA GLN A 166 5.88 2.45 37.90
C GLN A 166 4.60 2.53 37.05
N ARG A 167 4.66 2.11 35.77
CA ARG A 167 3.52 2.18 34.83
C ARG A 167 2.25 1.52 35.38
N ARG A 168 2.36 0.38 36.05
CA ARG A 168 1.21 -0.38 36.58
C ARG A 168 0.49 0.38 37.68
N GLU A 169 1.27 0.95 38.61
CA GLU A 169 0.78 1.70 39.77
C GLU A 169 0.10 2.99 39.32
N LEU A 170 0.68 3.71 38.36
CA LEU A 170 0.09 4.93 37.80
C LEU A 170 -1.22 4.65 37.06
N LEU A 171 -1.29 3.57 36.28
CA LEU A 171 -2.54 3.17 35.62
C LEU A 171 -3.64 2.82 36.63
N HIS A 172 -3.27 2.17 37.74
CA HIS A 172 -4.20 1.87 38.82
C HIS A 172 -4.69 3.16 39.50
N TYR A 173 -3.78 4.10 39.80
CA TYR A 173 -4.12 5.38 40.42
C TYR A 173 -5.05 6.24 39.54
N ILE A 174 -4.77 6.33 38.23
CA ILE A 174 -5.61 7.09 37.28
C ILE A 174 -7.01 6.46 37.12
N GLY A 175 -7.10 5.13 37.19
CA GLY A 175 -8.36 4.40 37.05
C GLY A 175 -9.16 4.23 38.34
N HIS A 176 -8.67 4.76 39.46
CA HIS A 176 -9.35 4.69 40.76
C HIS A 176 -10.35 5.85 40.88
N GLU A 177 -11.61 5.54 41.21
CA GLU A 177 -12.63 6.53 41.63
C GLU A 177 -12.52 6.85 43.12
#